data_AF-A0A8R1DMK4-F1
#
_entry.id   AF-A0A8R1DMK4-F1
#
_cell.length_a   1.000
_cell.length_b   1.000
_cell.length_c   1.000
_cell.angle_alpha   90.00
_cell.angle_beta   90.00
_cell.angle_gamma   90.00
#
_symmetry.space_group_name_H-M   'P 1'
#
loop_
_entity.id
_entity.type
_entity.pdbx_description
1 polymer ?
#
loop_
_entity_poly.entity_id
_entity_poly.type
_entity_poly.pdbx_seq_one_letter_code
_entity_poly.pdbx_strand_id
1 'polypeptide(L)' 'MTGNEDYARIIPFNNDENELVIYQEMLTDVGGVIWDSALMTIHYFFKNPTLFEGKKVNEYYYG' A
#
# COMPACT_ATOMS: atom_id res chain seq x y z
N MET A 1 -0.78 14.55 -26.86
CA MET A 1 -1.48 13.46 -26.17
C MET A 1 -0.67 13.16 -24.92
N THR A 2 -1.04 13.76 -23.81
CA THR A 2 -0.40 13.54 -22.49
C THR A 2 -0.83 12.15 -22.01
N GLY A 3 0.11 11.21 -21.98
CA GLY A 3 -0.13 9.88 -21.42
C GLY A 3 -0.36 10.02 -19.92
N ASN A 4 -1.54 9.63 -19.45
CA ASN A 4 -1.74 9.28 -18.05
C ASN A 4 -0.95 7.99 -17.81
N GLU A 5 0.32 8.12 -17.47
CA GLU A 5 1.17 6.97 -17.16
C GLU A 5 0.95 6.58 -15.70
N ASP A 6 -0.13 5.82 -15.47
CA ASP A 6 -0.32 5.11 -14.21
C ASP A 6 0.77 4.04 -14.12
N TYR A 7 1.62 4.13 -13.09
CA TYR A 7 2.67 3.14 -12.86
C TYR A 7 2.20 2.16 -11.78
N ALA A 8 1.98 0.91 -12.18
CA ALA A 8 1.73 -0.17 -11.24
C ALA A 8 3.05 -0.53 -10.52
N ARG A 9 3.08 -0.37 -9.19
CA ARG A 9 4.15 -0.91 -8.36
C ARG A 9 3.64 -2.19 -7.71
N ILE A 10 4.23 -3.31 -8.11
CA ILE A 10 3.96 -4.61 -7.48
C ILE A 10 4.83 -4.69 -6.23
N ILE A 11 4.22 -4.87 -5.07
CA ILE A 11 4.93 -5.07 -3.81
C ILE A 11 4.61 -6.48 -3.30
N PRO A 12 5.56 -7.42 -3.39
CA PRO A 12 5.37 -8.74 -2.82
C PRO A 12 5.37 -8.62 -1.29
N PHE A 13 4.31 -9.09 -0.65
CA PHE A 13 4.23 -9.16 0.81
C PHE A 13 4.39 -10.60 1.30
N ASN A 14 5.04 -10.71 2.45
CA ASN A 14 5.76 -11.90 2.86
C ASN A 14 4.82 -13.00 3.36
N ASN A 15 4.34 -13.84 2.43
CA ASN A 15 3.93 -15.22 2.66
C ASN A 15 3.89 -16.04 1.35
N ASP A 16 4.64 -15.62 0.31
CA ASP A 16 4.78 -16.21 -1.04
C ASP A 16 3.49 -16.57 -1.83
N GLU A 17 2.31 -16.46 -1.21
CA GLU A 17 1.02 -16.86 -1.79
C GLU A 17 0.12 -15.68 -2.15
N ASN A 18 0.41 -14.47 -1.65
CA ASN A 18 -0.44 -13.29 -1.85
C ASN A 18 0.39 -12.07 -2.30
N GLU A 19 0.02 -11.50 -3.44
CA GLU A 19 0.60 -10.29 -4.00
C GLU A 19 -0.32 -9.09 -3.75
N LEU A 20 0.25 -7.95 -3.33
CA LEU A 20 -0.47 -6.67 -3.30
C LEU A 20 0.05 -5.81 -4.45
N VAL A 21 -0.84 -5.51 -5.38
CA VAL A 21 -0.56 -4.61 -6.49
C VAL A 21 -1.15 -3.25 -6.15
N ILE A 22 -0.31 -2.21 -6.12
CA ILE A 22 -0.74 -0.84 -5.86
C ILE A 22 -0.39 0.03 -7.06
N TYR A 23 -1.39 0.75 -7.58
CA TYR A 23 -1.22 1.70 -8.68
C TYR A 23 -0.91 3.08 -8.12
N GLN A 24 0.08 3.74 -8.70
CA GLN A 24 0.48 5.08 -8.31
C GLN A 24 0.30 6.04 -9.48
N GLU A 25 -0.35 7.17 -9.20
CA GLU A 25 -0.55 8.26 -10.15
C GLU A 25 0.48 9.36 -9.87
N MET A 26 1.60 9.30 -10.60
CA MET A 26 2.78 10.14 -10.39
C MET A 26 2.57 11.62 -10.76
N LEU A 27 1.44 11.93 -11.41
CA LEU A 27 1.07 13.28 -11.85
C LEU A 27 0.12 13.98 -10.86
N THR A 28 -0.25 13.32 -9.76
CA THR A 28 -1.08 13.92 -8.70
C THR A 28 -0.21 14.46 -7.57
N ASP A 29 -0.87 15.12 -6.61
CA ASP A 29 -0.23 15.59 -5.37
C ASP A 29 0.19 14.39 -4.49
N VAL A 30 0.64 14.67 -3.26
CA VAL A 30 1.17 13.71 -2.28
C VAL A 30 0.30 12.46 -2.04
N GLY A 31 -0.97 12.45 -2.43
CA GLY A 31 -1.88 11.33 -2.28
C GLY A 31 -1.84 10.28 -3.41
N GLY A 32 -1.15 10.49 -4.53
CA GLY A 32 -1.11 9.48 -5.61
C GLY A 32 0.06 8.51 -5.52
N VAL A 33 0.89 8.62 -4.49
CA VAL A 33 2.13 7.87 -4.34
C VAL A 33 2.22 7.22 -2.97
N ILE A 34 2.83 6.04 -2.94
CA ILE A 34 3.06 5.29 -1.71
C ILE A 34 4.29 5.86 -1.02
N TRP A 35 4.11 6.31 0.21
CA TRP A 35 5.19 6.76 1.07
C TRP A 35 5.85 5.59 1.81
N ASP A 36 7.12 5.74 2.16
CA ASP A 36 7.89 4.72 2.89
C ASP A 36 7.23 4.33 4.23
N SER A 37 6.54 5.26 4.89
CA SER A 37 5.79 4.99 6.12
C SER A 37 4.63 4.03 5.91
N ALA A 38 3.94 4.08 4.76
CA ALA A 38 2.90 3.14 4.40
C ALA A 38 3.51 1.74 4.17
N LEU A 39 4.65 1.65 3.47
CA LEU A 39 5.37 0.39 3.27
C LEU A 39 5.80 -0.25 4.60
N MET A 40 6.34 0.55 5.52
CA MET A 40 6.72 0.08 6.85
C MET A 40 5.51 -0.40 7.66
N THR A 41 4.40 0.34 7.59
CA THR A 41 3.15 -0.02 8.27
C THR A 41 2.63 -1.36 7.76
N ILE A 42 2.50 -1.51 6.44
CA ILE A 42 2.03 -2.75 5.82
C ILE A 42 2.94 -3.93 6.22
N HIS A 43 4.26 -3.75 6.18
CA HIS A 43 5.21 -4.77 6.64
C HIS A 43 4.97 -5.19 8.10
N TYR A 44 4.73 -4.23 8.98
CA TYR A 44 4.45 -4.50 10.40
C TYR A 44 3.15 -5.30 10.60
N PHE A 45 2.08 -4.94 9.89
CA PHE A 45 0.82 -5.66 9.94
C PHE A 45 0.98 -7.11 9.50
N PHE A 46 1.68 -7.35 8.39
CA PHE A 46 1.91 -8.71 7.90
C PHE A 46 2.82 -9.54 8.81
N LYS A 47 3.77 -8.93 9.51
CA LYS A 47 4.60 -9.64 10.49
C LYS A 47 3.86 -9.99 11.78
N ASN A 48 2.76 -9.30 12.10
CA ASN A 48 2.06 -9.44 13.38
C ASN A 48 0.52 -9.61 13.21
N PRO A 49 0.04 -10.53 12.35
CA PRO A 49 -1.37 -10.58 11.96
C PRO A 49 -2.32 -10.86 13.13
N THR A 50 -1.90 -11.67 14.10
CA THR A 50 -2.69 -12.05 15.29
C THR A 50 -3.00 -10.88 16.21
N LEU A 51 -2.23 -9.79 16.17
CA LEU A 51 -2.48 -8.60 17.00
C LEU A 51 -3.71 -7.81 16.54
N PHE A 52 -4.17 -8.03 15.31
CA PHE A 52 -5.23 -7.28 14.65
C PHE A 52 -6.47 -8.12 14.35
N GLU A 53 -6.40 -9.44 14.53
CA GLU A 53 -7.52 -10.35 14.31
C GLU A 53 -8.71 -9.98 15.19
N GLY A 54 -9.90 -9.90 14.58
CA GLY A 54 -11.14 -9.53 15.26
C GLY A 54 -11.25 -8.06 15.70
N LYS A 55 -10.24 -7.23 15.41
CA LYS A 55 -10.27 -5.80 15.74
C LYS A 55 -10.85 -4.98 14.59
N LYS A 56 -11.55 -3.91 14.95
CA LYS A 56 -11.92 -2.86 14.00
C LYS A 56 -10.71 -1.97 13.76
N VAL A 57 -10.27 -1.86 12.51
CA VAL A 57 -9.18 -0.97 12.09
C VAL A 57 -9.80 0.20 11.34
N ASN A 58 -9.35 1.41 11.66
CA ASN A 58 -9.76 2.63 10.98
C ASN A 58 -8.50 3.33 10.45
N GLU A 59 -8.45 3.58 9.15
CA GLU A 59 -7.35 4.26 8.48
C GLU A 59 -7.67 5.75 8.36
N TYR A 60 -6.67 6.61 8.63
CA TYR A 60 -6.81 8.06 8.53
C TYR A 60 -5.78 8.60 7.53
N TYR A 61 -6.21 9.57 6.71
CA TYR A 61 -5.40 10.16 5.63
C TYR A 61 -4.94 9.14 4.58
N TYR A 62 -5.91 8.43 3.99
CA TYR A 62 -5.67 7.52 2.88
C TYR A 62 -5.41 8.30 1.58
N GLY A 63 -4.42 7.83 0.82
CA GLY A 63 -3.96 8.33 -0.48
C GLY A 63 -3.18 7.21 -1.15
#